data_AF-A0A941MED5-F1
#
_entry.id   AF-A0A941MED5-F1
#
_cell.length_a   1.000
_cell.length_b   1.000
_cell.length_c   1.000
_cell.angle_alpha   90.00
_cell.angle_beta   90.00
_cell.angle_gamma   90.00
#
_symmetry.space_group_name_H-M   'P 1'
#
loop_
_entity.id
_entity.type
_entity.pdbx_description
1 polymer ?
#
loop_
_entity_poly.entity_id
_entity_poly.type
_entity_poly.pdbx_seq_one_letter_code
_entity_poly.pdbx_strand_id
1 'polypeptide(L)'
;MSTEPAMLYRFKFLVEDRDRHGNVRIYFRRGRKKIRIREEIGTPAFAKRYEELCAATPVKAVASHLPRSETFEGLWDGYRRSVAFTELDSGTQRARKRLIENMLDEPIYAGAPETFRGFPKARITLDTLEILRDRKGRALPGAANDRVKALRKLFEWAAAKRSPTDKPLLPLNPALGLMKLKVVTDGHHTWTPDEVEQFESRHPLGTMAHLAMSIMLYTGARRSDA
;
A
#
# COMPACT_ATOMS: atom_id res chain seq x y z
N MET A 1 13.74 10.71 41.77
CA MET A 1 12.45 10.71 41.05
C MET A 1 12.78 10.99 39.60
N SER A 2 12.71 9.95 38.77
CA SER A 2 13.14 9.97 37.37
C SER A 2 11.95 10.39 36.51
N THR A 3 12.01 11.58 35.91
CA THR A 3 10.98 12.05 34.98
C THR A 3 11.14 11.30 33.67
N GLU A 4 10.15 10.48 33.32
CA GLU A 4 10.04 9.82 32.01
C GLU A 4 10.10 10.85 30.88
N PRO A 5 10.81 10.59 29.76
CA PRO A 5 10.65 11.39 28.55
C PRO A 5 9.30 11.03 27.91
N ALA A 6 8.26 11.74 28.31
CA ALA A 6 6.93 11.67 27.72
C ALA A 6 6.97 11.98 26.21
N MET A 7 6.48 11.01 25.43
CA MET A 7 5.99 11.08 24.06
C MET A 7 6.39 12.31 23.21
N LEU A 8 7.44 12.15 22.40
CA LEU A 8 7.60 12.90 21.16
C LEU A 8 6.46 12.54 20.20
N TYR A 9 5.37 13.30 20.24
CA TYR A 9 4.44 13.40 19.11
C TYR A 9 5.29 13.62 17.84
N ARG A 10 5.20 12.68 16.88
CA ARG A 10 5.97 12.68 15.62
C ARG A 10 5.53 13.83 14.70
N PHE A 11 5.82 15.08 15.08
CA PHE A 11 5.66 16.24 14.23
C PHE A 11 6.70 16.16 13.09
N LYS A 12 6.23 16.15 11.84
CA LYS A 12 7.09 16.12 10.65
C LYS A 12 7.96 17.38 10.61
N PHE A 13 9.16 17.29 10.04
CA PHE A 13 10.09 18.43 9.86
C PHE A 13 10.73 18.99 11.13
N LEU A 14 10.58 18.36 12.30
CA LEU A 14 11.37 18.73 13.48
C LEU A 14 12.72 18.00 13.50
N VAL A 15 13.75 18.73 13.90
CA VAL A 15 15.12 18.25 14.07
C VAL A 15 15.63 18.76 15.41
N GLU A 16 16.17 17.86 16.23
CA GLU A 16 16.87 18.21 17.45
C GLU A 16 18.36 18.38 17.16
N ASP A 17 18.96 19.45 17.68
CA ASP A 17 20.41 19.67 17.71
C ASP A 17 20.82 19.87 19.16
N ARG A 18 21.92 19.23 19.56
CA ARG A 18 22.57 19.50 20.84
C ARG A 18 23.69 20.50 20.61
N ASP A 19 23.72 21.58 21.41
CA ASP A 19 24.83 22.53 21.34
C ASP A 19 26.09 21.99 22.04
N ARG A 20 27.21 22.68 21.85
CA ARG A 20 28.51 22.34 22.46
C ARG A 20 28.51 22.38 24.00
N HIS A 21 27.45 22.88 24.62
CA HIS A 21 27.26 22.95 26.08
C HIS A 21 26.19 21.95 26.57
N GLY A 22 25.70 21.06 25.70
CA GLY A 22 24.75 20.00 26.04
C GLY A 22 23.27 20.40 25.98
N ASN A 23 22.93 21.64 25.62
CA ASN A 23 21.54 22.06 25.55
C ASN A 23 20.85 21.52 24.29
N VAL A 24 19.67 20.92 24.45
CA VAL A 24 18.84 20.45 23.33
C VAL A 24 18.06 21.62 22.74
N ARG A 25 18.14 21.79 21.42
CA ARG A 25 17.43 22.82 20.67
C ARG A 25 16.62 22.18 19.56
N ILE A 26 15.41 22.69 19.36
CA ILE A 26 14.49 22.17 18.35
C ILE A 26 14.46 23.12 17.17
N TYR A 27 14.52 22.54 15.97
CA TYR A 27 14.46 23.26 14.72
C TYR A 27 13.37 22.69 13.83
N PHE A 28 12.60 23.56 13.21
CA PHE A 28 11.83 23.23 12.02
C PHE A 28 12.76 23.24 10.81
N ARG A 29 12.83 22.13 10.09
CA ARG A 29 13.61 21.97 8.87
C ARG A 29 12.75 21.33 7.79
N ARG A 30 12.29 22.18 6.87
CA ARG A 30 11.65 21.77 5.61
C ARG A 30 12.47 22.34 4.46
N GLY A 31 13.49 21.59 4.04
CA GLY A 31 14.50 22.01 3.06
C GLY A 31 15.91 22.17 3.65
N ARG A 32 16.71 23.12 3.12
CA ARG A 32 18.10 23.34 3.57
C ARG A 32 18.21 24.19 4.84
N LYS A 33 17.29 25.13 5.06
CA LYS A 33 17.32 26.06 6.20
C LYS A 33 16.67 25.43 7.44
N LYS A 34 17.37 25.53 8.58
CA LYS A 34 16.84 25.22 9.91
C LYS A 34 16.29 26.51 10.53
N ILE A 35 15.06 26.48 11.05
CA ILE A 35 14.44 27.58 11.79
C ILE A 35 14.27 27.12 13.23
N ARG A 36 14.88 27.81 14.17
CA ARG A 36 14.78 27.45 15.60
C ARG A 36 13.36 27.71 16.10
N ILE A 37 12.76 26.71 16.72
CA ILE A 37 11.54 26.87 17.54
C ILE A 37 12.03 27.10 18.98
N ARG A 38 11.53 28.14 19.64
CA ARG A 38 11.93 28.52 21.01
C ARG A 38 10.87 28.12 22.03
N GLU A 39 9.66 27.89 21.55
CA GLU A 39 8.50 27.45 22.30
C GLU A 39 8.70 26.01 22.79
N GLU A 40 8.21 25.74 24.00
CA GLU A 40 8.34 24.43 24.63
C GLU A 40 7.42 23.40 23.97
N ILE A 41 7.97 22.23 23.65
CA ILE A 41 7.20 21.13 23.05
C ILE A 41 6.02 20.78 23.95
N GLY A 42 4.84 20.61 23.35
CA GLY A 42 3.62 20.25 24.08
C GLY A 42 2.78 21.45 24.51
N THR A 43 3.25 22.69 24.28
CA THR A 43 2.46 23.90 24.56
C THR A 43 1.61 24.35 23.36
N PRO A 44 0.50 25.08 23.56
CA PRO A 44 -0.26 25.70 22.48
C PRO A 44 0.57 26.68 21.63
N ALA A 45 1.52 27.37 22.26
CA ALA A 45 2.44 28.28 21.58
C ALA A 45 3.33 27.54 20.57
N PHE A 46 3.82 26.35 20.94
CA PHE A 46 4.58 25.48 20.05
C PHE A 46 3.74 24.97 18.86
N ALA A 47 2.51 24.53 19.11
CA ALA A 47 1.61 24.06 18.05
C ALA A 47 1.34 25.16 17.02
N LYS A 48 1.00 26.38 17.50
CA LYS A 48 0.79 27.55 16.65
C LYS A 48 2.04 27.88 15.83
N ARG A 49 3.22 27.91 16.46
CA ARG A 49 4.47 28.22 15.74
C ARG A 49 4.83 27.17 14.70
N TYR A 50 4.58 25.90 15.00
CA TYR A 50 4.76 24.81 14.07
C TYR A 50 3.84 24.92 12.84
N GLU A 51 2.57 25.26 13.05
CA GLU A 51 1.59 25.49 11.97
C GLU A 51 1.98 26.69 11.10
N GLU A 52 2.41 27.80 11.70
CA GLU A 52 2.92 28.98 10.98
C GLU A 52 4.10 28.61 10.06
N LEU A 53 5.05 27.81 10.55
CA LEU A 53 6.21 27.38 9.76
C LEU A 53 5.82 26.39 8.66
N CYS A 54 4.80 25.57 8.91
CA CYS A 54 4.14 24.70 7.93
C CYS A 54 3.39 25.49 6.85
N ALA A 55 2.84 26.65 7.15
CA ALA A 55 2.21 27.53 6.16
C ALA A 55 3.24 28.38 5.38
N ALA A 56 4.24 28.92 6.07
CA ALA A 56 5.20 29.88 5.52
C ALA A 56 6.31 29.28 4.63
N THR A 57 6.48 27.96 4.64
CA THR A 57 7.48 27.28 3.80
C THR A 57 6.84 26.32 2.78
N PRO A 58 5.88 26.78 1.95
CA PRO A 58 5.21 25.90 1.00
C PRO A 58 6.25 25.26 0.09
N VAL A 59 6.20 23.93 -0.03
CA VAL A 59 7.14 23.20 -0.87
C VAL A 59 6.78 23.53 -2.32
N LYS A 60 7.59 24.35 -3.00
CA LYS A 60 7.71 24.19 -4.46
C LYS A 60 8.20 22.76 -4.65
N ALA A 61 7.42 21.93 -5.34
CA ALA A 61 7.79 20.56 -5.68
C ALA A 61 9.11 20.60 -6.47
N VAL A 62 10.23 20.53 -5.77
CA VAL A 62 11.52 20.27 -6.41
C VAL A 62 11.46 18.79 -6.72
N ALA A 63 11.05 18.49 -7.95
CA ALA A 63 11.11 17.16 -8.50
C ALA A 63 12.58 16.74 -8.61
N SER A 64 13.19 16.34 -7.49
CA SER A 64 14.30 15.41 -7.53
C SER A 64 13.69 14.08 -7.96
N HIS A 65 13.45 13.91 -9.26
CA HIS A 65 13.05 12.62 -9.80
C HIS A 65 14.23 11.68 -9.55
N LEU A 66 14.12 10.87 -8.50
CA LEU A 66 14.97 9.69 -8.35
C LEU A 66 14.95 8.96 -9.70
N PRO A 67 16.10 8.39 -10.13
CA PRO A 67 16.10 7.49 -11.27
C PRO A 67 14.97 6.47 -11.10
N ARG A 68 14.25 6.15 -12.17
CA ARG A 68 13.11 5.22 -12.12
C ARG A 68 13.49 3.89 -11.46
N SER A 69 14.74 3.44 -11.62
CA SER A 69 15.29 2.24 -10.96
C SER A 69 15.32 2.29 -9.42
N GLU A 70 15.27 3.49 -8.84
CA GLU A 70 15.31 3.76 -7.40
C GLU A 70 13.92 4.05 -6.80
N THR A 71 12.85 3.89 -7.58
CA THR A 71 11.47 4.10 -7.13
C THR A 71 10.68 2.80 -7.01
N PHE A 72 9.50 2.89 -6.40
CA PHE A 72 8.55 1.77 -6.34
C PHE A 72 8.10 1.33 -7.74
N GLU A 73 7.90 2.28 -8.66
CA GLU A 73 7.62 1.97 -10.07
C GLU A 73 8.77 1.18 -10.72
N GLY A 74 10.03 1.49 -10.41
CA GLY A 74 11.18 0.73 -10.89
C GLY A 74 11.17 -0.73 -10.47
N LEU A 75 10.79 -1.00 -9.21
CA LEU A 75 10.63 -2.37 -8.72
C LEU A 75 9.51 -3.09 -9.48
N TRP A 76 8.36 -2.44 -9.66
CA TRP A 76 7.25 -3.00 -10.43
C TRP A 76 7.63 -3.29 -11.87
N ASP A 77 8.31 -2.37 -12.55
CA ASP A 77 8.77 -2.53 -13.92
C ASP A 77 9.75 -3.69 -14.09
N GLY A 78 10.66 -3.86 -13.14
CA GLY A 78 11.56 -5.00 -13.12
C GLY A 78 10.78 -6.30 -12.93
N TYR A 79 9.84 -6.32 -11.99
CA TYR A 79 9.08 -7.52 -11.67
C TYR A 79 8.17 -7.97 -12.82
N ARG A 80 7.42 -7.06 -13.44
CA ARG A 80 6.50 -7.39 -14.54
C ARG A 80 7.19 -7.92 -15.80
N ARG A 81 8.48 -7.63 -15.98
CA ARG A 81 9.31 -8.16 -17.08
C ARG A 81 10.05 -9.44 -16.70
N SER A 82 9.95 -9.87 -15.44
CA SER A 82 10.65 -11.06 -14.96
C SER A 82 9.90 -12.33 -15.32
N VAL A 83 10.65 -13.43 -15.46
CA VAL A 83 10.10 -14.79 -15.64
C VAL A 83 9.11 -15.14 -14.52
N ALA A 84 9.44 -14.75 -13.28
CA ALA A 84 8.58 -14.94 -12.10
C ALA A 84 7.21 -14.23 -12.17
N PHE A 85 7.02 -13.31 -13.12
CA PHE A 85 5.73 -12.71 -13.42
C PHE A 85 5.12 -13.27 -14.71
N THR A 86 5.91 -13.45 -15.76
CA THR A 86 5.41 -13.87 -17.07
C THR A 86 4.96 -15.33 -17.11
N GLU A 87 5.44 -16.18 -16.20
CA GLU A 87 4.99 -17.58 -16.05
C GLU A 87 3.70 -17.73 -15.22
N LEU A 88 3.20 -16.65 -14.61
CA LEU A 88 1.91 -16.69 -13.90
C LEU A 88 0.76 -16.88 -14.90
N ASP A 89 -0.36 -17.45 -14.46
CA ASP A 89 -1.56 -17.49 -15.28
C ASP A 89 -2.03 -16.07 -15.67
N SER A 90 -2.68 -15.95 -16.83
CA SER A 90 -3.08 -14.66 -17.38
C SER A 90 -4.05 -13.88 -16.47
N GLY A 91 -4.88 -14.58 -15.70
CA GLY A 91 -5.77 -14.00 -14.70
C GLY A 91 -4.99 -13.37 -13.55
N THR A 92 -4.02 -14.09 -12.99
CA THR A 92 -3.13 -13.59 -11.94
C THR A 92 -2.28 -12.42 -12.43
N GLN A 93 -1.74 -12.48 -13.65
CA GLN A 93 -1.00 -11.35 -14.24
C GLN A 93 -1.88 -10.09 -14.28
N ARG A 94 -3.11 -10.22 -14.81
CA ARG A 94 -4.07 -9.11 -14.92
C ARG A 94 -4.45 -8.55 -13.55
N ALA A 95 -4.79 -9.42 -12.61
CA ALA A 95 -5.18 -9.03 -11.25
C ALA A 95 -4.03 -8.31 -10.53
N ARG A 96 -2.82 -8.86 -10.58
CA ARG A 96 -1.64 -8.30 -9.91
C ARG A 96 -1.20 -6.97 -10.53
N LYS A 97 -1.22 -6.86 -11.86
CA LYS A 97 -0.99 -5.61 -12.58
C LYS A 97 -1.94 -4.51 -12.09
N ARG A 98 -3.26 -4.78 -12.15
CA ARG A 98 -4.29 -3.84 -11.70
C ARG A 98 -4.08 -3.41 -10.24
N LEU A 99 -3.79 -4.35 -9.34
CA LEU A 99 -3.59 -4.05 -7.92
C LEU A 99 -2.37 -3.15 -7.68
N ILE A 100 -1.22 -3.49 -8.28
CA ILE A 100 0.02 -2.74 -8.08
C ILE A 100 -0.05 -1.37 -8.73
N GLU A 101 -0.54 -1.27 -9.97
CA GLU A 101 -0.69 0.01 -10.67
C GLU A 101 -1.62 0.96 -9.90
N ASN A 102 -2.76 0.45 -9.40
CA ASN A 102 -3.63 1.24 -8.53
C ASN A 102 -2.90 1.73 -7.27
N MET A 103 -2.04 0.91 -6.64
CA MET A 103 -1.27 1.34 -5.47
C MET A 103 -0.20 2.37 -5.82
N LEU A 104 0.42 2.29 -7.00
CA LEU A 104 1.40 3.27 -7.48
C LEU A 104 0.75 4.64 -7.70
N ASP A 105 -0.48 4.69 -8.20
CA ASP A 105 -1.18 5.95 -8.49
C ASP A 105 -1.84 6.59 -7.26
N GLU A 106 -1.83 5.89 -6.12
CA GLU A 106 -2.33 6.47 -4.88
C GLU A 106 -1.39 7.55 -4.32
N PRO A 107 -1.95 8.63 -3.75
CA PRO A 107 -1.15 9.69 -3.12
C PRO A 107 -0.44 9.15 -1.87
N ILE A 108 0.75 9.65 -1.56
CA ILE A 108 1.55 9.16 -0.41
C ILE A 108 0.86 9.41 0.94
N TYR A 109 0.05 10.46 1.04
CA TYR A 109 -0.89 10.75 2.12
C TYR A 109 -2.10 11.49 1.55
N ALA A 110 -3.19 11.62 2.30
CA ALA A 110 -4.40 12.31 1.83
C ALA A 110 -4.08 13.75 1.39
N GLY A 111 -4.39 14.08 0.14
CA GLY A 111 -4.13 15.41 -0.45
C GLY A 111 -2.69 15.66 -0.94
N ALA A 112 -1.80 14.66 -0.88
CA ALA A 112 -0.45 14.81 -1.44
C ALA A 112 -0.49 14.88 -2.97
N PRO A 113 0.25 15.81 -3.61
CA PRO A 113 0.41 15.82 -5.07
C PRO A 113 1.28 14.65 -5.55
N GLU A 114 2.18 14.13 -4.70
CA GLU A 114 3.02 12.98 -5.04
C GLU A 114 2.31 11.64 -4.79
N THR A 115 2.54 10.70 -5.69
CA THR A 115 2.02 9.33 -5.60
C THR A 115 3.10 8.32 -5.22
N PHE A 116 2.67 7.11 -4.87
CA PHE A 116 3.57 6.01 -4.58
C PHE A 116 4.45 5.58 -5.76
N ARG A 117 4.09 5.97 -6.99
CA ARG A 117 4.84 5.69 -8.22
C ARG A 117 6.30 6.15 -8.12
N GLY A 118 6.49 7.40 -7.70
CA GLY A 118 7.80 8.01 -7.49
C GLY A 118 8.42 7.72 -6.11
N PHE A 119 7.78 6.90 -5.28
CA PHE A 119 8.22 6.71 -3.90
C PHE A 119 9.58 6.00 -3.85
N PRO A 120 10.57 6.47 -3.08
CA PRO A 120 11.91 5.90 -3.09
C PRO A 120 11.89 4.46 -2.55
N LYS A 121 12.44 3.50 -3.29
CA LYS A 121 12.41 2.07 -2.90
C LYS A 121 13.10 1.83 -1.55
N ALA A 122 14.15 2.58 -1.25
CA ALA A 122 14.89 2.52 0.01
C ALA A 122 14.06 2.98 1.23
N ARG A 123 12.93 3.67 1.02
CA ARG A 123 12.03 4.15 2.07
C ARG A 123 10.79 3.27 2.24
N ILE A 124 10.65 2.21 1.46
CA ILE A 124 9.52 1.29 1.60
C ILE A 124 9.75 0.42 2.83
N THR A 125 8.95 0.67 3.87
CA THR A 125 8.94 -0.05 5.14
C THR A 125 7.63 -0.81 5.30
N LEU A 126 7.53 -1.63 6.35
CA LEU A 126 6.28 -2.28 6.73
C LEU A 126 5.14 -1.26 6.90
N ASP A 127 5.35 -0.18 7.66
CA ASP A 127 4.37 0.90 7.86
C ASP A 127 3.83 1.47 6.53
N THR A 128 4.71 1.66 5.55
CA THR A 128 4.33 2.14 4.21
C THR A 128 3.36 1.16 3.53
N LEU A 129 3.60 -0.15 3.67
CA LEU A 129 2.76 -1.18 3.08
C LEU A 129 1.44 -1.36 3.85
N GLU A 130 1.46 -1.15 5.17
CA GLU A 130 0.25 -1.15 5.98
C GLU A 130 -0.71 -0.02 5.60
N ILE A 131 -0.18 1.18 5.31
CA ILE A 131 -0.98 2.29 4.76
C ILE A 131 -1.70 1.86 3.47
N LEU A 132 -1.00 1.19 2.55
CA LEU A 132 -1.59 0.72 1.28
C LEU A 132 -2.66 -0.36 1.51
N ARG A 133 -2.47 -1.26 2.48
CA ARG A 133 -3.47 -2.27 2.87
C ARG A 133 -4.70 -1.60 3.48
N ASP A 134 -4.50 -0.73 4.47
CA ASP A 134 -5.56 -0.22 5.35
C ASP A 134 -6.47 0.80 4.66
N ARG A 135 -6.00 1.43 3.58
CA ARG A 135 -6.86 2.22 2.67
C ARG A 135 -8.02 1.44 2.07
N LYS A 136 -7.90 0.12 1.94
CA LYS A 136 -9.02 -0.77 1.57
C LYS A 136 -9.62 -1.49 2.76
N GLY A 137 -8.89 -1.61 3.87
CA GLY A 137 -9.23 -2.50 4.98
C GLY A 137 -10.59 -2.29 5.61
N ARG A 138 -11.04 -1.03 5.77
CA ARG A 138 -12.32 -0.73 6.43
C ARG A 138 -13.56 -1.11 5.61
N ALA A 139 -13.55 -0.83 4.31
CA ALA A 139 -14.71 -1.05 3.45
C ALA A 139 -14.63 -2.37 2.66
N LEU A 140 -13.42 -2.81 2.33
CA LEU A 140 -13.15 -3.91 1.39
C LEU A 140 -11.98 -4.77 1.88
N PRO A 141 -12.15 -5.56 2.95
CA PRO A 141 -11.05 -6.30 3.56
C PRO A 141 -10.51 -7.42 2.63
N GLY A 142 -11.36 -7.98 1.75
CA GLY A 142 -10.91 -8.88 0.67
C GLY A 142 -9.93 -8.19 -0.29
N ALA A 143 -10.25 -6.97 -0.73
CA ALA A 143 -9.37 -6.18 -1.61
C ALA A 143 -8.07 -5.77 -0.90
N ALA A 144 -8.12 -5.48 0.40
CA ALA A 144 -6.92 -5.26 1.21
C ALA A 144 -6.02 -6.50 1.24
N ASN A 145 -6.59 -7.68 1.41
CA ASN A 145 -5.84 -8.94 1.41
C ASN A 145 -5.23 -9.27 0.05
N ASP A 146 -5.89 -8.91 -1.05
CA ASP A 146 -5.33 -9.07 -2.39
C ASP A 146 -4.13 -8.14 -2.62
N ARG A 147 -4.14 -6.92 -2.06
CA ARG A 147 -2.94 -6.06 -2.03
C ARG A 147 -1.79 -6.73 -1.29
N VAL A 148 -2.05 -7.30 -0.11
CA VAL A 148 -1.02 -8.02 0.66
C VAL A 148 -0.40 -9.16 -0.15
N LYS A 149 -1.22 -9.97 -0.85
CA LYS A 149 -0.73 -11.05 -1.73
C LYS A 149 0.17 -10.51 -2.84
N ALA A 150 -0.26 -9.43 -3.52
CA ALA A 150 0.49 -8.82 -4.62
C ALA A 150 1.82 -8.22 -4.13
N LEU A 151 1.80 -7.45 -3.04
CA LEU A 151 2.98 -6.82 -2.45
C LEU A 151 3.99 -7.87 -1.99
N ARG A 152 3.56 -8.90 -1.27
CA ARG A 152 4.46 -9.97 -0.80
C ARG A 152 5.25 -10.60 -1.94
N LYS A 153 4.61 -10.92 -3.06
CA LYS A 153 5.28 -11.54 -4.22
C LYS A 153 6.22 -10.57 -4.95
N LEU A 154 5.84 -9.30 -5.10
CA LEU A 154 6.72 -8.29 -5.67
C LEU A 154 7.99 -8.10 -4.82
N PHE A 155 7.85 -7.96 -3.50
CA PHE A 155 8.97 -7.70 -2.61
C PHE A 155 9.82 -8.94 -2.31
N GLU A 156 9.24 -10.13 -2.36
CA GLU A 156 9.96 -11.41 -2.37
C GLU A 156 10.89 -11.48 -3.59
N TRP A 157 10.38 -11.19 -4.79
CA TRP A 157 11.19 -11.12 -6.00
C TRP A 157 12.28 -10.05 -5.90
N ALA A 158 11.96 -8.85 -5.42
CA ALA A 158 12.91 -7.74 -5.34
C ALA A 158 14.06 -8.03 -4.36
N ALA A 159 13.79 -8.71 -3.24
CA ALA A 159 14.83 -9.12 -2.30
C ALA A 159 15.74 -10.22 -2.85
N ALA A 160 15.21 -11.11 -3.70
CA ALA A 160 15.98 -12.19 -4.31
C ALA A 160 16.79 -11.76 -5.55
N LYS A 161 16.31 -10.75 -6.30
CA LYS A 161 16.91 -10.32 -7.56
C LYS A 161 18.20 -9.51 -7.35
N ARG A 162 19.25 -9.86 -8.10
CA ARG A 162 20.53 -9.12 -8.15
C ARG A 162 20.49 -7.96 -9.15
N SER A 163 21.10 -6.84 -8.76
CA SER A 163 21.37 -5.67 -9.59
C SER A 163 22.57 -5.92 -10.51
N PRO A 164 22.86 -5.02 -11.48
CA PRO A 164 24.08 -5.09 -12.28
C PRO A 164 25.39 -5.03 -11.47
N THR A 165 25.32 -4.55 -10.22
CA THR A 165 26.45 -4.48 -9.28
C THR A 165 26.47 -5.65 -8.29
N ASP A 166 25.73 -6.73 -8.58
CA ASP A 166 25.56 -7.96 -7.79
C ASP A 166 25.00 -7.75 -6.36
N LYS A 167 24.39 -6.58 -6.12
CA LYS A 167 23.67 -6.29 -4.88
C LYS A 167 22.19 -6.64 -5.05
N PRO A 168 21.48 -7.10 -4.00
CA PRO A 168 20.05 -7.32 -4.13
C PRO A 168 19.32 -5.99 -4.41
N LEU A 169 18.21 -6.01 -5.17
CA LEU A 169 17.46 -4.77 -5.46
C LEU A 169 16.89 -4.14 -4.19
N LEU A 170 16.60 -4.96 -3.18
CA LEU A 170 16.32 -4.57 -1.81
C LEU A 170 17.11 -5.45 -0.83
N PRO A 171 17.65 -4.89 0.27
CA PRO A 171 18.40 -5.68 1.24
C PRO A 171 17.53 -6.69 2.01
N LEU A 172 16.23 -6.42 2.16
CA LEU A 172 15.25 -7.27 2.85
C LEU A 172 13.88 -7.11 2.17
N ASN A 173 13.01 -8.11 2.32
CA ASN A 173 11.60 -8.03 1.94
C ASN A 173 10.78 -7.26 3.02
N PRO A 174 10.35 -6.00 2.77
CA PRO A 174 9.55 -5.23 3.73
C PRO A 174 8.13 -5.78 3.94
N ALA A 175 7.64 -6.66 3.05
CA ALA A 175 6.29 -7.22 3.11
C ALA A 175 6.21 -8.52 3.95
N LEU A 176 7.33 -8.99 4.50
CA LEU A 176 7.37 -10.23 5.30
C LEU A 176 6.38 -10.16 6.48
N GLY A 177 6.43 -9.05 7.23
CA GLY A 177 5.54 -8.77 8.37
C GLY A 177 4.14 -8.27 7.99
N LEU A 178 3.82 -8.10 6.71
CA LEU A 178 2.55 -7.51 6.29
C LEU A 178 1.39 -8.51 6.44
N MET A 179 0.64 -8.39 7.53
CA MET A 179 -0.45 -9.30 7.84
C MET A 179 -1.71 -9.02 7.01
N LYS A 180 -2.42 -10.11 6.66
CA LYS A 180 -3.77 -10.05 6.10
C LYS A 180 -4.77 -9.64 7.18
N LEU A 181 -5.82 -8.93 6.79
CA LEU A 181 -6.95 -8.62 7.65
C LEU A 181 -7.83 -9.86 7.79
N LYS A 182 -8.37 -10.07 8.99
CA LYS A 182 -9.39 -11.08 9.23
C LYS A 182 -10.66 -10.69 8.47
N VAL A 183 -11.16 -11.61 7.66
CA VAL A 183 -12.41 -11.44 6.90
C VAL A 183 -13.38 -12.47 7.46
N VAL A 184 -14.48 -11.99 8.05
CA VAL A 184 -15.61 -12.83 8.47
C VAL A 184 -16.77 -12.46 7.57
N THR A 185 -17.25 -13.41 6.77
CA THR A 185 -18.45 -13.25 5.94
C THR A 185 -19.22 -14.56 5.99
N ASP A 186 -20.54 -14.49 5.81
CA ASP A 186 -21.41 -15.67 5.69
C ASP A 186 -21.25 -16.38 4.33
N GLY A 187 -20.20 -16.06 3.58
CA GLY A 187 -19.97 -16.54 2.22
C GLY A 187 -20.95 -15.94 1.19
N HIS A 188 -21.24 -16.73 0.17
CA HIS A 188 -22.27 -16.44 -0.83
C HIS A 188 -23.54 -17.22 -0.49
N HIS A 189 -24.70 -16.61 -0.67
CA HIS A 189 -25.99 -17.30 -0.53
C HIS A 189 -26.00 -18.57 -1.37
N THR A 190 -26.37 -19.68 -0.75
CA THR A 190 -26.51 -20.98 -1.43
C THR A 190 -27.96 -21.15 -1.81
N TRP A 191 -28.21 -21.37 -3.09
CA TRP A 191 -29.57 -21.49 -3.60
C TRP A 191 -30.30 -22.66 -2.96
N THR A 192 -31.54 -22.39 -2.57
CA THR A 192 -32.52 -23.39 -2.14
C THR A 192 -33.17 -24.06 -3.35
N PRO A 193 -33.73 -25.28 -3.19
CA PRO A 193 -34.50 -25.93 -4.25
C PRO A 193 -35.62 -25.03 -4.81
N ASP A 194 -36.32 -24.28 -3.94
CA ASP A 194 -37.39 -23.38 -4.35
C ASP A 194 -36.89 -22.22 -5.22
N GLU A 195 -35.68 -21.70 -4.97
CA GLU A 195 -35.06 -20.67 -5.81
C GLU A 195 -34.60 -21.21 -7.15
N VAL A 196 -34.16 -22.48 -7.20
CA VAL A 196 -33.89 -23.18 -8.46
C VAL A 196 -35.17 -23.33 -9.28
N GLU A 197 -36.27 -23.75 -8.67
CA GLU A 197 -37.57 -23.88 -9.34
C GLU A 197 -38.10 -22.54 -9.86
N GLN A 198 -37.93 -21.45 -9.09
CA GLN A 198 -38.24 -20.09 -9.55
C GLN A 198 -37.43 -19.70 -10.77
N PHE A 199 -36.13 -20.03 -10.82
CA PHE A 199 -35.28 -19.77 -11.97
C PHE A 199 -35.72 -20.58 -13.19
N GLU A 200 -36.00 -21.87 -13.03
CA GLU A 200 -36.46 -22.74 -14.12
C GLU A 200 -37.84 -22.32 -14.66
N SER A 201 -38.72 -21.84 -13.79
CA SER A 201 -40.02 -21.26 -14.19
C SER A 201 -39.85 -19.99 -15.03
N ARG A 202 -38.86 -19.16 -14.68
CA ARG A 202 -38.51 -17.94 -15.43
C ARG A 202 -37.76 -18.23 -16.72
N HIS A 203 -36.99 -19.31 -16.75
CA HIS A 203 -36.13 -19.78 -17.83
C HIS A 203 -36.48 -21.23 -18.21
N PRO A 204 -37.50 -21.42 -19.06
CA PRO A 204 -38.00 -22.75 -19.38
C PRO A 204 -36.98 -23.58 -20.17
N LEU A 205 -37.24 -24.90 -20.21
CA LEU A 205 -36.49 -25.88 -21.00
C LEU A 205 -36.30 -25.41 -22.45
N GLY A 206 -35.09 -25.61 -22.98
CA GLY A 206 -34.67 -25.15 -24.31
C GLY A 206 -34.00 -23.77 -24.32
N THR A 207 -34.03 -23.02 -23.23
CA THR A 207 -33.25 -21.77 -23.09
C THR A 207 -31.79 -22.05 -22.71
N MET A 208 -30.88 -21.16 -23.11
CA MET A 208 -29.47 -21.25 -22.71
C MET A 208 -29.28 -21.10 -21.20
N ALA A 209 -30.10 -20.30 -20.54
CA ALA A 209 -30.09 -20.14 -19.10
C ALA A 209 -30.43 -21.45 -18.37
N HIS A 210 -31.46 -22.16 -18.84
CA HIS A 210 -31.83 -23.47 -18.30
C HIS A 210 -30.72 -24.49 -18.50
N LEU A 211 -30.18 -24.59 -19.72
CA LEU A 211 -29.08 -25.51 -20.04
C LEU A 211 -27.86 -25.27 -19.13
N ALA A 212 -27.43 -24.01 -18.98
CA ALA A 212 -26.31 -23.66 -18.12
C ALA A 212 -26.57 -24.05 -16.65
N MET A 213 -27.77 -23.78 -16.13
CA MET A 213 -28.15 -24.17 -14.77
C MET A 213 -28.14 -25.69 -14.60
N SER A 214 -28.72 -26.45 -15.54
CA SER A 214 -28.73 -27.92 -15.49
C SER A 214 -27.31 -28.48 -15.51
N ILE A 215 -26.42 -27.99 -16.38
CA ILE A 215 -25.01 -28.45 -16.40
C ILE A 215 -24.36 -28.18 -15.04
N MET A 216 -24.49 -26.97 -14.49
CA MET A 216 -23.89 -26.64 -13.19
C MET A 216 -24.45 -27.48 -12.04
N LEU A 217 -25.77 -27.71 -11.98
CA LEU A 217 -26.43 -28.49 -10.93
C LEU A 217 -26.06 -29.97 -10.99
N TYR A 218 -26.10 -30.59 -12.18
CA TYR A 218 -25.94 -32.04 -12.31
C TYR A 218 -24.48 -32.50 -12.39
N THR A 219 -23.55 -31.63 -12.83
CA THR A 219 -22.13 -31.99 -12.93
C THR A 219 -21.28 -31.47 -11.79
N GLY A 220 -21.74 -30.42 -11.07
CA GLY A 220 -20.92 -29.71 -10.09
C GLY A 220 -19.69 -29.02 -10.70
N ALA A 221 -19.66 -28.85 -12.02
CA ALA A 221 -18.54 -28.21 -12.71
C ALA A 221 -18.42 -26.73 -12.33
N ARG A 222 -17.20 -26.18 -12.43
CA ARG A 222 -17.01 -24.73 -12.29
C ARG A 222 -17.68 -24.03 -13.48
N ARG A 223 -18.14 -22.80 -13.25
CA ARG A 223 -18.73 -21.95 -14.29
C ARG A 223 -17.86 -21.76 -15.55
N SER A 224 -16.53 -21.90 -15.47
CA SER A 224 -15.65 -21.80 -16.65
C SER A 224 -15.57 -23.09 -17.46
N ASP A 225 -15.92 -24.21 -16.83
CA ASP A 225 -15.79 -25.56 -17.38
C ASP A 225 -17.14 -26.05 -17.96
N ALA A 226 -18.24 -25.50 -17.45
CA ALA A 226 -19.62 -25.63 -17.96
C ALA A 226 -19.91 -24.64 -19.09
#